data_AF-A0A2V6EHE8-F1
#
_entry.id   AF-A0A2V6EHE8-F1
#
_cell.length_a   1.000
_cell.length_b   1.000
_cell.length_c   1.000
_cell.angle_alpha   90.00
_cell.angle_beta   90.00
_cell.angle_gamma   90.00
#
_symmetry.space_group_name_H-M   'P 1'
#
loop_
_entity.id
_entity.type
_entity.pdbx_description
1 polymer ?
#
loop_
_entity_poly.entity_id
_entity_poly.type
_entity_poly.pdbx_seq_one_letter_code
_entity_poly.pdbx_strand_id
1 'polypeptide(L)'
;MFLQIATKFATVQSVFSPSQPIRMAVEDKLAALRRIDKSRPWNCLDDRVYCTICKNEISGRQIEVVGGTNGLRALHLKCSTAGCLSTPADWILPVKSDTVREIDILFRDNGA
;
A
#
# COMPACT_ATOMS: atom_id res chain seq x y z
N MET A 1 17.17 -2.82 44.58
CA MET A 1 15.98 -3.69 44.47
C MET A 1 15.09 -3.06 43.40
N PHE A 2 15.14 -3.57 42.17
CA PHE A 2 14.56 -2.92 40.99
C PHE A 2 13.06 -3.21 40.87
N LEU A 3 12.29 -2.15 40.62
CA LEU A 3 10.84 -2.16 40.47
C LEU A 3 10.45 -2.93 39.19
N GLN A 4 9.67 -4.01 39.35
CA GLN A 4 9.12 -4.76 38.21
C GLN A 4 7.90 -4.02 37.66
N ILE A 5 8.09 -3.23 36.59
CA ILE A 5 6.98 -2.75 35.77
C ILE A 5 6.76 -3.77 34.67
N ALA A 6 5.88 -4.74 34.93
CA ALA A 6 5.37 -5.61 33.89
C ALA A 6 4.36 -4.82 33.04
N THR A 7 4.83 -4.18 31.98
CA THR A 7 3.97 -3.63 30.93
C THR A 7 3.29 -4.79 30.21
N LYS A 8 2.05 -5.08 30.60
CA LYS A 8 1.16 -5.92 29.80
C LYS A 8 0.83 -5.18 28.50
N PHE A 9 1.63 -5.40 27.46
CA PHE A 9 1.17 -5.18 26.09
C PHE A 9 0.21 -6.32 25.73
N ALA A 10 -1.05 -6.17 26.15
CA ALA A 10 -2.12 -6.98 25.61
C ALA A 10 -2.31 -6.55 24.16
N THR A 11 -1.87 -7.42 23.26
CA THR A 11 -2.03 -7.35 21.81
C THR A 11 -3.47 -6.97 21.49
N VAL A 12 -3.68 -5.76 20.97
CA VAL A 12 -4.92 -5.43 20.26
C VAL A 12 -4.83 -6.18 18.93
N GLN A 13 -5.09 -7.49 18.94
CA GLN A 13 -5.44 -8.20 17.73
C GLN A 13 -6.82 -7.67 17.33
N SER A 14 -6.78 -6.59 16.56
CA SER A 14 -7.93 -6.08 15.85
C SER A 14 -8.63 -7.25 15.16
N VAL A 15 -9.89 -7.44 15.49
CA VAL A 15 -10.85 -8.31 14.80
C VAL A 15 -11.05 -7.78 13.38
N PHE A 16 -10.04 -7.94 12.53
CA PHE A 16 -10.17 -7.83 11.09
C PHE A 16 -10.73 -9.16 10.60
N SER A 17 -12.06 -9.28 10.60
CA SER A 17 -12.71 -10.26 9.72
C SER A 17 -12.14 -10.03 8.31
N PRO A 18 -11.68 -11.07 7.60
CA PRO A 18 -11.14 -10.92 6.26
C PRO A 18 -12.27 -10.36 5.38
N SER A 19 -12.19 -9.07 5.09
CA SER A 19 -13.10 -8.41 4.16
C SER A 19 -12.83 -8.97 2.77
N GLN A 20 -13.87 -9.55 2.14
CA GLN A 20 -13.75 -10.07 0.80
C GLN A 20 -13.53 -8.93 -0.21
N PRO A 21 -12.65 -9.11 -1.21
CA PRO A 21 -12.48 -8.13 -2.28
C PRO A 21 -13.79 -7.88 -3.02
N ILE A 22 -14.11 -6.62 -3.23
CA ILE A 22 -15.27 -6.19 -4.01
C ILE A 22 -14.90 -6.27 -5.49
N ARG A 23 -15.74 -6.96 -6.29
CA ARG A 23 -15.64 -6.89 -7.74
C ARG A 23 -16.22 -5.56 -8.21
N MET A 24 -15.40 -4.75 -8.87
CA MET A 24 -15.77 -3.42 -9.37
C MET A 24 -15.49 -3.35 -10.87
N ALA A 25 -16.22 -2.50 -11.59
CA ALA A 25 -15.85 -2.13 -12.95
C ALA A 25 -14.48 -1.43 -12.95
N VAL A 26 -13.81 -1.43 -14.11
CA VAL A 26 -12.44 -0.91 -14.26
C VAL A 26 -12.38 0.57 -13.88
N GLU A 27 -13.35 1.35 -14.35
CA GLU A 27 -13.46 2.79 -14.15
C GLU A 27 -13.74 3.12 -12.68
N ASP A 28 -14.67 2.37 -12.06
CA ASP A 28 -15.01 2.51 -10.64
C ASP A 28 -13.81 2.17 -9.75
N LYS A 29 -13.02 1.16 -10.13
CA LYS A 29 -11.81 0.77 -9.41
C LYS A 29 -10.75 1.86 -9.45
N LEU A 30 -10.52 2.46 -10.63
CA LEU A 30 -9.58 3.56 -10.76
C LEU A 30 -10.03 4.78 -9.96
N ALA A 31 -11.33 5.10 -9.98
CA ALA A 31 -11.90 6.16 -9.16
C ALA A 31 -11.73 5.88 -7.66
N ALA A 32 -11.92 4.63 -7.22
CA ALA A 32 -11.72 4.23 -5.83
C ALA A 32 -10.25 4.38 -5.39
N LEU A 33 -9.29 3.97 -6.23
CA LEU A 33 -7.86 4.15 -5.98
C LEU A 33 -7.52 5.64 -5.77
N ARG A 34 -7.92 6.49 -6.72
CA ARG A 34 -7.70 7.96 -6.64
C ARG A 34 -8.32 8.59 -5.41
N ARG A 35 -9.51 8.13 -5.01
CA ARG A 35 -10.25 8.70 -3.88
C ARG A 35 -9.66 8.31 -2.53
N ILE A 36 -9.20 7.07 -2.38
CA ILE A 36 -8.72 6.52 -1.11
C ILE A 36 -7.22 6.80 -0.93
N ASP A 37 -6.41 6.61 -1.97
CA ASP A 37 -4.96 6.81 -1.94
C ASP A 37 -4.56 8.15 -2.54
N LYS A 38 -4.82 9.23 -1.79
CA LYS A 38 -4.64 10.61 -2.25
C LYS A 38 -3.20 11.05 -2.40
N SER A 39 -2.24 10.33 -1.83
CA SER A 39 -0.81 10.70 -1.87
C SER A 39 -0.14 10.33 -3.20
N ARG A 40 -0.82 9.59 -4.07
CA ARG A 40 -0.26 9.07 -5.32
C ARG A 40 -1.13 9.40 -6.54
N PRO A 41 -0.52 9.79 -7.67
CA PRO A 41 -1.25 10.04 -8.91
C PRO A 41 -1.54 8.73 -9.64
N TRP A 42 -2.65 8.07 -9.30
CA TRP A 42 -3.17 6.93 -10.07
C TRP A 42 -3.71 7.39 -11.43
N ASN A 43 -2.90 7.31 -12.48
CA ASN A 43 -3.26 7.67 -13.85
C ASN A 43 -4.04 6.53 -14.53
N CYS A 44 -3.65 5.28 -14.29
CA CYS A 44 -4.31 4.09 -14.81
C CYS A 44 -4.19 2.90 -13.84
N LEU A 45 -4.88 1.79 -14.12
CA LEU A 45 -4.76 0.59 -13.29
C LEU A 45 -3.43 -0.17 -13.49
N ASP A 46 -2.67 0.17 -14.52
CA ASP A 46 -1.36 -0.42 -14.80
C ASP A 46 -0.23 0.29 -14.05
N ASP A 47 -0.51 1.43 -13.41
CA ASP A 47 0.42 2.05 -12.47
C ASP A 47 0.74 1.08 -11.34
N ARG A 48 1.98 1.14 -10.88
CA ARG A 48 2.53 0.17 -9.93
C ARG A 48 3.01 0.84 -8.67
N VAL A 49 2.99 0.08 -7.59
CA VAL A 49 3.56 0.46 -6.30
C VAL A 49 4.37 -0.70 -5.74
N TYR A 50 5.43 -0.36 -5.02
CA TYR A 50 6.20 -1.33 -4.25
C TYR A 50 5.64 -1.41 -2.83
N CYS A 51 5.21 -2.60 -2.43
CA CYS A 51 4.76 -2.84 -1.07
C CYS A 51 5.94 -3.06 -0.14
N THR A 52 6.15 -2.16 0.82
CA THR A 52 7.27 -2.26 1.76
C THR A 52 7.14 -3.39 2.78
N ILE A 53 5.94 -3.95 2.98
CA ILE A 53 5.70 -5.08 3.90
C ILE A 53 6.07 -6.41 3.25
N CYS A 54 5.44 -6.75 2.12
CA CYS A 54 5.66 -8.04 1.45
C CYS A 54 6.77 -8.00 0.39
N LYS A 55 7.37 -6.83 0.14
CA LYS A 55 8.49 -6.62 -0.80
C LYS A 55 8.16 -6.94 -2.26
N ASN A 56 6.88 -6.97 -2.62
CA ASN A 56 6.40 -7.20 -3.97
C ASN A 56 5.95 -5.89 -4.63
N GLU A 57 6.15 -5.81 -5.94
CA GLU A 57 5.53 -4.79 -6.78
C GLU A 57 4.12 -5.24 -7.20
N ILE A 58 3.14 -4.36 -7.01
CA ILE A 58 1.73 -4.60 -7.31
C ILE A 58 1.17 -3.48 -8.16
N SER A 59 0.33 -3.82 -9.13
CA SER A 59 -0.39 -2.86 -9.96
C SER A 59 -1.73 -2.45 -9.34
N GLY A 60 -2.28 -1.32 -9.80
CA GLY A 60 -3.65 -0.91 -9.48
C GLY A 60 -4.69 -2.00 -9.77
N ARG A 61 -4.49 -2.81 -10.82
CA ARG A 61 -5.34 -3.99 -11.12
C ARG A 61 -5.31 -5.04 -10.02
N GLN A 62 -4.15 -5.25 -9.40
CA GLN A 62 -3.95 -6.26 -8.36
C GLN A 62 -4.35 -5.78 -6.98
N ILE A 63 -4.37 -4.47 -6.70
CA ILE A 63 -4.79 -3.95 -5.40
C ILE A 63 -6.26 -4.32 -5.15
N GLU A 64 -6.56 -4.79 -3.95
CA GLU A 64 -7.90 -5.16 -3.54
C GLU A 64 -8.62 -3.96 -2.95
N VAL A 65 -9.87 -3.75 -3.37
CA VAL A 65 -10.80 -2.82 -2.72
C VAL A 65 -11.71 -3.66 -1.83
N VAL A 66 -11.78 -3.32 -0.55
CA VAL A 66 -12.45 -4.12 0.48
C VAL A 66 -13.31 -3.21 1.38
N GLY A 67 -14.29 -3.81 2.07
CA GLY A 67 -15.22 -3.10 2.96
C GLY A 67 -16.59 -2.84 2.33
N GLY A 68 -17.31 -1.82 2.80
CA GLY A 68 -18.53 -1.32 2.16
C GLY A 68 -19.79 -2.20 2.23
N THR A 69 -19.73 -3.42 2.77
CA THR A 69 -20.85 -4.38 2.65
C THR A 69 -22.16 -3.96 3.33
N ASN A 70 -22.16 -2.94 4.20
CA ASN A 70 -23.31 -2.59 5.03
C ASN A 70 -23.49 -1.06 5.25
N GLY A 71 -22.88 -0.20 4.42
CA GLY A 71 -22.93 1.28 4.59
C GLY A 71 -22.18 1.86 5.81
N LEU A 72 -21.85 1.03 6.81
CA LEU A 72 -21.17 1.45 8.04
C LEU A 72 -19.64 1.46 7.95
N ARG A 73 -19.04 0.72 7.00
CA ARG A 73 -17.58 0.59 6.89
C ARG A 73 -17.08 1.22 5.60
N ALA A 74 -16.19 2.21 5.74
CA ALA A 74 -15.55 2.85 4.61
C ALA A 74 -14.78 1.85 3.74
N LEU A 75 -14.75 2.12 2.43
CA LEU A 75 -13.89 1.40 1.51
C LEU A 75 -12.43 1.65 1.87
N HIS A 76 -11.63 0.59 1.80
CA HIS A 76 -10.19 0.63 2.03
C HIS A 76 -9.47 -0.19 0.96
N LEU A 77 -8.18 0.11 0.78
CA LEU A 77 -7.32 -0.57 -0.17
C LEU A 77 -6.40 -1.54 0.59
N LYS A 78 -6.13 -2.69 -0.01
CA LYS A 78 -5.28 -3.74 0.56
C LYS A 78 -4.40 -4.36 -0.53
N CYS A 79 -3.18 -4.76 -0.16
CA CYS A 79 -2.35 -5.59 -1.03
C CYS A 79 -2.97 -6.98 -1.25
N SER A 80 -2.95 -7.46 -2.48
CA SER A 80 -3.46 -8.79 -2.86
C SER A 80 -2.54 -9.95 -2.50
N THR A 81 -1.32 -9.68 -2.02
CA THR A 81 -0.43 -10.75 -1.56
C THR A 81 -1.06 -11.43 -0.35
N ALA A 82 -1.20 -12.76 -0.39
CA ALA A 82 -1.78 -13.55 0.69
C ALA A 82 -1.06 -13.29 2.02
N GLY A 83 -1.83 -12.99 3.06
CA GLY A 83 -1.30 -12.66 4.40
C GLY A 83 -0.70 -11.26 4.54
N CYS A 84 -0.59 -10.46 3.47
CA CYS A 84 -0.12 -9.10 3.58
C CYS A 84 -1.22 -8.18 4.14
N LEU A 85 -0.88 -7.45 5.21
CA LEU A 85 -1.75 -6.47 5.84
C LEU A 85 -1.45 -5.02 5.43
N SER A 86 -0.69 -4.85 4.34
CA SER A 86 -0.27 -3.51 3.92
C SER A 86 -1.43 -2.68 3.40
N THR A 87 -1.34 -1.40 3.73
CA THR A 87 -2.27 -0.33 3.37
C THR A 87 -1.54 0.67 2.47
N PRO A 88 -2.22 1.68 1.91
CA PRO A 88 -1.55 2.71 1.12
C PRO A 88 -0.36 3.37 1.83
N ALA A 89 -0.38 3.52 3.16
CA ALA A 89 0.74 4.10 3.91
C ALA A 89 2.05 3.30 3.75
N ASP A 90 1.96 2.01 3.45
CA ASP A 90 3.09 1.09 3.33
C ASP A 90 3.60 0.94 1.90
N TRP A 91 3.05 1.69 0.95
CA TRP A 91 3.39 1.61 -0.46
C TRP A 91 4.29 2.77 -0.86
N ILE A 92 5.21 2.54 -1.78
CA ILE A 92 6.06 3.58 -2.37
C ILE A 92 6.01 3.48 -3.89
N LEU A 93 6.25 4.59 -4.59
CA LEU A 93 6.38 4.56 -6.04
C LEU A 93 7.63 3.76 -6.42
N PRO A 94 7.55 2.83 -7.38
CA PRO A 94 8.73 2.13 -7.88
C PRO A 94 9.69 3.16 -8.48
N VAL A 95 10.96 3.05 -8.12
CA VAL A 95 11.97 3.91 -8.73
C VAL A 95 12.12 3.48 -10.18
N LYS A 96 11.86 4.38 -11.12
CA LYS A 96 12.15 4.12 -12.54
C LYS A 96 13.66 4.08 -12.70
N SER A 97 14.19 3.08 -13.41
CA SER A 97 15.66 2.92 -13.57
C SER A 97 16.33 4.16 -14.15
N ASP A 98 15.59 4.93 -14.95
CA ASP A 98 16.11 6.09 -15.65
C ASP A 98 16.53 7.20 -14.67
N THR A 99 15.81 7.37 -13.55
CA THR A 99 16.19 8.34 -12.52
C THR A 99 17.38 7.85 -11.69
N VAL A 100 17.56 6.53 -11.53
CA VAL A 100 18.74 5.98 -10.83
C VAL A 100 20.01 6.22 -11.65
N ARG A 101 19.92 6.06 -12.98
CA ARG A 101 21.04 6.33 -13.89
C ARG A 101 21.45 7.79 -13.87
N GLU A 102 20.49 8.71 -13.91
CA GLU A 102 20.77 10.15 -13.89
C GLU A 102 21.43 10.57 -12.58
N ILE A 103 20.97 10.03 -11.44
CA ILE A 103 21.59 10.25 -10.14
C ILE A 103 23.02 9.66 -10.08
N ASP A 104 23.25 8.45 -10.60
CA ASP A 104 24.59 7.83 -10.64
C ASP A 104 25.58 8.65 -11.51
N ILE A 105 25.12 9.17 -12.65
CA ILE A 105 25.92 10.04 -13.53
C ILE A 105 26.29 11.34 -12.79
N LEU A 106 25.31 12.00 -12.18
CA LEU A 106 25.54 13.27 -11.47
C LEU A 106 26.50 13.11 -10.27
N PHE A 107 26.45 12.01 -9.53
CA PHE A 107 27.42 11.77 -8.45
C PHE A 107 28.82 11.44 -8.97
N ARG A 108 28.92 10.79 -10.14
CA ARG A 108 30.20 10.45 -10.77
C ARG A 108 30.89 11.68 -11.35
N ASP A 109 30.13 12.62 -11.92
CA ASP A 109 30.66 13.84 -12.55
C ASP A 109 31.02 14.94 -11.53
N ASN A 110 30.39 14.96 -10.35
CA ASN A 110 30.72 15.90 -9.28
C ASN A 110 31.81 15.38 -8.31
N GLY A 111 32.38 14.20 -8.59
CA GLY A 111 33.42 13.55 -7.80
C GLY A 111 34.84 13.62 -8.39
N ALA A 112 35.06 14.41 -9.44
CA ALA A 112 36.35 14.56 -10.13
C ALA A 112 37.03 15.90 -9.82
#